data_AF-A0A8D5JKR9-F1
#
_entry.id   AF-A0A8D5JKR9-F1
#
_cell.length_a   1.000
_cell.length_b   1.000
_cell.length_c   1.000
_cell.angle_alpha   90.00
_cell.angle_beta   90.00
_cell.angle_gamma   90.00
#
_symmetry.space_group_name_H-M   'P 1'
#
loop_
_entity.id
_entity.type
_entity.pdbx_description
1 polymer ?
#
loop_
_entity_poly.entity_id
_entity_poly.type
_entity_poly.pdbx_seq_one_letter_code
_entity_poly.pdbx_strand_id
1 'polypeptide(L)'
;MFGENPDEQEIDEEEKSRSFAHKKVWQRFLIVLAGPLFNFLFSIFLFFMVFALVGLPTSVDTTRIGKVTAGSPAEKAGVLAGDIIREINGHRAGSWMDVLTGVKSSEGREVEVKLERGGEWLF
;
A
#
# COMPACT_ATOMS: atom_id res chain seq x y z
N MET A 1 11.75 -1.19 -40.67
CA MET A 1 10.55 -0.42 -40.25
C MET A 1 10.08 0.40 -41.46
N PHE A 2 8.79 0.68 -41.63
CA PHE A 2 8.35 1.70 -42.60
C PHE A 2 9.07 3.03 -42.26
N GLY A 3 9.80 3.62 -43.21
CA GLY A 3 10.44 4.93 -43.06
C GLY A 3 11.97 4.98 -42.85
N GLU A 4 12.74 3.96 -43.25
CA GLU A 4 14.21 3.98 -43.13
C GLU A 4 14.93 4.66 -44.32
N ASN A 5 14.28 4.77 -45.48
CA ASN A 5 14.79 5.50 -46.65
C ASN A 5 13.84 6.65 -47.04
N PRO A 6 14.27 7.92 -46.94
CA PRO A 6 13.41 9.09 -47.20
C PRO A 6 13.13 9.36 -48.69
N ASP A 7 13.81 8.68 -49.62
CA ASP A 7 13.79 9.05 -51.05
C ASP A 7 12.99 8.11 -51.97
N GLU A 8 12.30 7.09 -51.43
CA GLU A 8 11.64 6.05 -52.26
C GLU A 8 10.12 5.95 -52.15
N GLN A 9 9.43 6.82 -51.40
CA GLN A 9 7.98 6.75 -51.30
C GLN A 9 7.34 8.10 -51.60
N GLU A 10 6.66 8.17 -52.76
CA GLU A 10 5.67 9.20 -53.05
C GLU A 10 4.56 9.09 -52.01
N ILE A 11 4.68 9.86 -50.94
CA ILE A 11 3.71 9.93 -49.86
C ILE A 11 2.52 10.71 -50.40
N ASP A 12 1.34 10.09 -50.44
CA ASP A 12 0.09 10.75 -50.83
C ASP A 12 -0.13 12.01 -49.96
N GLU A 13 -0.62 13.10 -50.54
CA GLU A 13 -0.76 14.39 -49.84
C GLU A 13 -1.67 14.27 -48.60
N GLU A 14 -2.61 13.32 -48.62
CA GLU A 14 -3.44 12.99 -47.46
C GLU A 14 -2.64 12.33 -46.32
N GLU A 15 -1.64 11.51 -46.62
CA GLU A 15 -0.79 10.83 -45.64
C GLU A 15 0.27 11.77 -45.03
N LYS A 16 0.71 12.82 -45.75
CA LYS A 16 1.59 13.86 -45.19
C LYS A 16 0.96 14.61 -44.01
N SER A 17 -0.36 14.81 -44.01
CA SER A 17 -1.09 15.50 -42.93
C SER A 17 -1.19 14.67 -41.64
N ARG A 18 -1.20 13.33 -41.78
CA ARG A 18 -1.18 12.34 -40.70
C ARG A 18 0.24 11.98 -40.27
N SER A 19 1.22 12.21 -41.14
CA SER A 19 2.64 11.96 -40.87
C SER A 19 3.11 12.70 -39.62
N PHE A 20 3.60 11.93 -38.66
CA PHE A 20 4.23 12.43 -37.43
C PHE A 20 5.36 13.43 -37.73
N ALA A 21 6.07 13.23 -38.85
CA ALA A 21 7.20 14.04 -39.29
C ALA A 21 6.82 15.44 -39.80
N HIS A 22 5.54 15.73 -40.05
CA HIS A 22 5.05 17.05 -40.49
C HIS A 22 4.30 17.83 -39.41
N LYS A 23 4.01 17.20 -38.26
CA LYS A 23 3.37 17.87 -37.12
C LYS A 23 4.36 18.80 -36.42
N LYS A 24 3.88 19.88 -35.79
CA LYS A 24 4.74 20.80 -35.03
C LYS A 24 5.41 20.04 -33.87
N VAL A 25 6.63 20.42 -33.48
CA VAL A 25 7.43 19.70 -32.46
C VAL A 25 6.66 19.48 -31.14
N TRP A 26 5.86 20.46 -30.72
CA TRP A 26 5.02 20.34 -29.51
C TRP A 26 3.93 19.25 -29.64
N GLN A 27 3.37 19.03 -30.84
CA GLN A 27 2.37 17.99 -31.08
C GLN A 27 3.03 16.60 -31.00
N ARG A 28 4.24 16.46 -31.55
CA ARG A 28 5.03 15.23 -31.44
C ARG A 28 5.37 14.92 -29.98
N PHE A 29 5.76 15.94 -29.22
CA PHE A 29 6.02 15.82 -27.79
C PHE A 29 4.78 15.33 -27.02
N LEU A 30 3.60 15.91 -27.26
CA LEU A 30 2.36 15.46 -26.63
C LEU A 30 2.00 14.01 -26.97
N ILE A 31 2.23 13.59 -28.21
CA ILE A 31 1.98 12.19 -28.64
C ILE A 31 2.91 11.22 -27.89
N VAL A 32 4.20 11.56 -27.76
CA VAL A 32 5.15 10.72 -27.01
C VAL A 32 4.81 10.71 -25.51
N LEU A 33 4.42 11.86 -24.96
CA LEU A 33 4.02 11.99 -23.55
C LEU A 33 2.73 11.23 -23.22
N ALA A 34 1.84 11.04 -24.20
CA ALA A 34 0.59 10.33 -24.00
C ALA A 34 0.81 8.89 -23.52
N GLY A 35 1.89 8.23 -23.93
CA GLY A 35 2.24 6.88 -23.47
C GLY A 35 2.46 6.80 -21.96
N PRO A 36 3.49 7.48 -21.40
CA PRO A 36 3.71 7.54 -19.97
C PRO A 36 2.50 8.06 -19.18
N LEU A 37 1.85 9.11 -19.67
CA LEU A 37 0.68 9.69 -19.00
C LEU A 37 -0.47 8.67 -18.89
N PHE A 38 -0.75 7.92 -19.96
CA PHE A 38 -1.76 6.88 -19.94
C PHE A 38 -1.39 5.74 -18.98
N ASN A 39 -0.12 5.38 -18.85
CA ASN A 39 0.32 4.39 -17.86
C ASN A 39 0.02 4.83 -16.41
N PHE A 40 0.26 6.11 -16.09
CA PHE A 40 -0.09 6.66 -14.78
C PHE A 40 -1.60 6.66 -14.55
N LEU A 41 -2.39 7.13 -15.53
CA LEU A 41 -3.85 7.13 -15.44
C LEU A 41 -4.42 5.72 -15.30
N PHE A 42 -3.88 4.77 -16.07
CA PHE A 42 -4.28 3.36 -15.99
C PHE A 42 -3.94 2.76 -14.63
N SER A 43 -2.78 3.10 -14.06
CA SER A 43 -2.40 2.67 -12.71
C SER A 43 -3.36 3.21 -11.65
N ILE A 44 -3.67 4.52 -11.70
CA ILE A 44 -4.65 5.14 -10.78
C ILE A 44 -6.01 4.47 -10.92
N PHE A 45 -6.47 4.23 -12.14
CA PHE A 45 -7.72 3.52 -12.41
C PHE A 45 -7.72 2.10 -11.84
N LEU A 46 -6.63 1.34 -12.04
CA LEU A 46 -6.49 0.00 -11.47
C LEU A 46 -6.54 0.02 -9.94
N PHE A 47 -5.78 0.91 -9.29
CA PHE A 47 -5.82 1.04 -7.83
C PHE A 47 -7.23 1.42 -7.35
N PHE A 48 -7.86 2.40 -7.99
CA PHE A 48 -9.23 2.79 -7.68
C PHE A 48 -10.19 1.61 -7.81
N MET A 49 -10.13 0.86 -8.90
CA MET A 49 -10.97 -0.31 -9.15
C MET A 49 -10.74 -1.41 -8.10
N VAL A 50 -9.48 -1.68 -7.74
CA VAL A 50 -9.14 -2.63 -6.68
C VAL A 50 -9.76 -2.21 -5.35
N PHE A 51 -9.58 -0.96 -4.92
CA PHE A 51 -10.17 -0.45 -3.68
C PHE A 51 -11.69 -0.33 -3.73
N ALA A 52 -12.29 -0.07 -4.88
CA ALA A 52 -13.74 -0.02 -5.06
C ALA A 52 -14.38 -1.41 -4.97
N LEU A 53 -13.72 -2.45 -5.51
CA LEU A 53 -14.23 -3.83 -5.52
C LEU A 53 -13.92 -4.60 -4.22
N VAL A 54 -12.71 -4.45 -3.69
CA VAL A 54 -12.25 -5.15 -2.47
C VAL A 54 -12.63 -4.36 -1.21
N GLY A 55 -12.93 -3.06 -1.36
CA GLY A 55 -13.13 -2.13 -0.26
C GLY A 55 -11.81 -1.50 0.19
N LEU A 56 -11.92 -0.45 1.00
CA LEU A 56 -10.77 0.05 1.75
C LEU A 56 -10.47 -0.96 2.86
N PRO A 57 -9.20 -1.38 3.05
CA PRO A 57 -8.84 -2.13 4.23
C PRO A 57 -9.18 -1.25 5.43
N THR A 58 -10.27 -1.59 6.11
CA THR A 58 -10.53 -1.05 7.42
C THR A 58 -9.41 -1.62 8.27
N SER A 59 -8.38 -0.82 8.55
CA SER A 59 -7.54 -1.03 9.71
C SER A 59 -8.50 -1.02 10.88
N VAL A 60 -9.05 -2.19 11.22
CA VAL A 60 -9.73 -2.36 12.49
C VAL A 60 -8.61 -2.04 13.46
N ASP A 61 -8.72 -0.90 14.15
CA ASP A 61 -7.78 -0.53 15.23
C ASP A 61 -7.94 -1.61 16.29
N THR A 62 -7.23 -2.69 16.05
CA THR A 62 -7.30 -3.92 16.80
C THR A 62 -5.94 -4.12 17.39
N THR A 63 -5.96 -4.34 18.69
CA THR A 63 -4.82 -4.77 19.46
C THR A 63 -4.73 -6.30 19.50
N ARG A 64 -5.43 -6.97 18.55
CA ARG A 64 -5.42 -8.42 18.41
C ARG A 64 -4.06 -8.88 17.91
N ILE A 65 -3.49 -9.82 18.63
CA ILE A 65 -2.20 -10.43 18.32
C ILE A 65 -2.39 -11.43 17.17
N GLY A 66 -1.76 -11.14 16.03
CA GLY A 66 -1.81 -12.03 14.87
C GLY A 66 -0.89 -13.24 14.99
N LYS A 67 0.33 -13.04 15.51
CA LYS A 67 1.34 -14.08 15.68
C LYS A 67 2.23 -13.75 16.87
N VAL A 68 2.66 -14.79 17.59
CA VAL A 68 3.68 -14.70 18.63
C VAL A 68 4.95 -15.39 18.13
N THR A 69 6.09 -14.74 18.29
CA THR A 69 7.39 -15.27 17.86
C THR A 69 7.91 -16.27 18.89
N ALA A 70 8.39 -17.42 18.43
CA ALA A 70 8.98 -18.44 19.29
C ALA A 70 10.22 -17.92 20.04
N GLY A 71 10.35 -18.26 21.31
CA GLY A 71 11.39 -17.80 22.22
C GLY A 71 11.24 -16.36 22.73
N SER A 72 10.20 -15.63 22.30
CA SER A 72 10.00 -14.23 22.67
C SER A 72 9.54 -14.05 24.12
N PRO A 73 9.74 -12.86 24.73
CA PRO A 73 9.17 -12.55 26.05
C PRO A 73 7.64 -12.73 26.10
N ALA A 74 6.94 -12.41 25.00
CA ALA A 74 5.49 -12.62 24.88
C ALA A 74 5.12 -14.10 24.94
N GLU A 75 5.85 -14.99 24.25
CA GLU A 75 5.61 -16.44 24.34
C GLU A 75 5.86 -16.95 25.77
N LYS A 76 6.95 -16.51 26.41
CA LYS A 76 7.27 -16.89 27.80
C LYS A 76 6.22 -16.41 28.80
N ALA A 77 5.57 -15.28 28.53
CA ALA A 77 4.45 -14.75 29.29
C ALA A 77 3.11 -15.44 28.99
N GLY A 78 3.07 -16.44 28.09
CA GLY A 78 1.84 -17.17 27.77
C GLY A 78 0.88 -16.44 26.84
N VAL A 79 1.36 -15.38 26.17
CA VAL A 79 0.61 -14.65 25.14
C VAL A 79 0.41 -15.56 23.92
N LEU A 80 -0.80 -15.58 23.37
CA LEU A 80 -1.16 -16.41 22.23
C LEU A 80 -1.71 -15.58 21.08
N ALA A 81 -1.63 -16.14 19.87
CA ALA A 81 -2.31 -15.59 18.71
C ALA A 81 -3.83 -15.58 18.97
N GLY A 82 -4.47 -14.46 18.65
CA GLY A 82 -5.89 -14.23 18.92
C GLY A 82 -6.17 -13.41 20.17
N ASP A 83 -5.23 -13.29 21.11
CA ASP A 83 -5.37 -12.43 22.30
C ASP A 83 -5.54 -10.97 21.90
N ILE A 84 -6.32 -10.21 22.66
CA ILE A 84 -6.54 -8.78 22.45
C ILE A 84 -5.94 -8.00 23.61
N ILE A 85 -4.98 -7.12 23.34
CA ILE A 85 -4.41 -6.26 24.38
C ILE A 85 -5.38 -5.13 24.69
N ARG A 86 -5.93 -5.10 25.90
CA ARG A 86 -6.87 -4.06 26.34
C ARG A 86 -6.20 -2.94 27.10
N GLU A 87 -5.16 -3.26 27.86
CA GLU A 87 -4.36 -2.27 28.60
C GLU A 87 -2.87 -2.64 28.60
N ILE A 88 -2.03 -1.62 28.64
CA ILE A 88 -0.58 -1.73 28.81
C ILE A 88 -0.11 -0.74 29.87
N ASN A 89 0.58 -1.21 30.91
CA ASN A 89 1.02 -0.42 32.07
C ASN A 89 -0.10 0.45 32.66
N GLY A 90 -1.31 -0.12 32.79
CA GLY A 90 -2.50 0.57 33.31
C GLY A 90 -3.15 1.58 32.35
N HIS A 91 -2.67 1.72 31.12
CA HIS A 91 -3.24 2.61 30.10
C HIS A 91 -4.03 1.81 29.07
N ARG A 92 -5.22 2.30 28.69
CA ARG A 92 -6.06 1.66 27.67
C ARG A 92 -5.37 1.66 26.32
N ALA A 93 -5.30 0.49 25.69
CA ALA A 93 -4.78 0.33 24.33
C ALA A 93 -5.97 0.27 23.34
N GLY A 94 -6.16 1.35 22.58
CA GLY A 94 -7.21 1.44 21.56
C GLY A 94 -6.71 1.08 20.16
N SER A 95 -5.41 1.23 19.92
CA SER A 95 -4.75 0.97 18.65
C SER A 95 -3.46 0.17 18.84
N TRP A 96 -2.95 -0.40 17.75
CA TRP A 96 -1.63 -1.04 17.78
C TRP A 96 -0.50 -0.05 18.15
N MET A 97 -0.67 1.22 17.82
CA MET A 97 0.30 2.27 18.14
C MET A 97 0.40 2.52 19.66
N ASP A 98 -0.71 2.38 20.39
CA ASP A 98 -0.72 2.51 21.85
C ASP A 98 0.10 1.38 22.49
N VAL A 99 -0.07 0.15 21.99
CA VAL A 99 0.72 -1.02 22.44
C VAL A 99 2.20 -0.80 22.17
N LEU A 100 2.57 -0.41 20.95
CA LEU A 100 3.97 -0.13 20.60
C LEU A 100 4.57 0.98 21.48
N THR A 101 3.79 2.01 21.77
CA THR A 101 4.22 3.13 22.62
C THR A 101 4.40 2.69 24.06
N GLY A 102 3.47 1.92 24.62
CA GLY A 102 3.57 1.37 25.98
C GLY A 102 4.80 0.47 26.16
N VAL A 103 5.07 -0.43 25.21
CA VAL A 103 6.28 -1.27 25.24
C VAL A 103 7.54 -0.41 25.11
N LYS A 104 7.59 0.53 24.17
CA LYS A 104 8.76 1.39 23.98
C LYS A 104 9.07 2.23 25.22
N SER A 105 8.04 2.74 25.89
CA SER A 105 8.17 3.54 27.11
C SER A 105 8.65 2.75 28.33
N SER A 106 8.62 1.41 28.29
CA SER A 106 9.13 0.60 29.40
C SER A 106 10.66 0.60 29.46
N GLU A 107 11.33 0.99 28.36
CA GLU A 107 12.79 1.01 28.24
C GLU A 107 13.42 -0.37 28.54
N GLY A 108 12.71 -1.45 28.18
CA GLY A 108 13.16 -2.82 28.40
C GLY A 108 12.87 -3.37 29.80
N ARG A 109 12.19 -2.60 30.65
CA ARG A 109 11.62 -3.10 31.91
C ARG A 109 10.36 -3.93 31.66
N GLU A 110 9.96 -4.65 32.69
CA GLU A 110 8.72 -5.43 32.71
C GLU A 110 7.51 -4.57 32.36
N VAL A 111 6.59 -5.13 31.59
CA VAL A 111 5.40 -4.47 31.09
C VAL A 111 4.21 -5.26 31.59
N GLU A 112 3.30 -4.59 32.29
CA GLU A 112 2.02 -5.18 32.67
C GLU A 112 1.06 -5.08 31.48
N VAL A 113 0.42 -6.18 31.10
CA VAL A 113 -0.50 -6.22 29.96
C VAL A 113 -1.78 -6.92 30.38
N LYS A 114 -2.92 -6.26 30.19
CA LYS A 114 -4.23 -6.91 30.33
C LYS A 114 -4.69 -7.41 28.99
N LEU A 115 -4.90 -8.71 28.90
CA LEU A 115 -5.30 -9.40 27.69
C LEU A 115 -6.76 -9.85 27.81
N GLU A 116 -7.44 -9.92 26.68
CA GLU A 116 -8.73 -10.59 26.55
C GLU A 116 -8.57 -11.79 25.61
N ARG A 117 -8.95 -12.97 26.09
CA ARG A 117 -8.93 -14.23 25.33
C ARG A 117 -10.31 -14.88 25.39
N GLY A 118 -11.01 -14.94 24.27
CA GLY A 118 -12.33 -15.58 24.20
C GLY A 118 -13.40 -14.94 25.10
N GLY A 119 -13.24 -13.67 25.50
CA GLY A 119 -14.11 -12.97 26.44
C GLY A 119 -13.67 -13.03 27.90
N GLU A 120 -12.61 -13.78 28.22
CA GLU A 120 -12.02 -13.83 29.56
C GLU A 120 -10.84 -12.86 29.67
N TRP A 121 -10.70 -12.24 30.83
CA TRP A 121 -9.59 -11.34 31.15
C TRP A 121 -8.41 -12.13 31.72
N LEU A 122 -7.24 -11.89 31.16
CA LEU A 122 -5.96 -12.43 31.62
C LEU A 122 -5.06 -11.27 32.04
N PHE A 123 -4.31 -11.49 33.13
CA PHE A 123 -3.42 -10.52 33.77
C PHE A 123 -2.02 -11.11 33.86
#